data_AF-A0A832NS82-F1
#
_entry.id   AF-A0A832NS82-F1
#
_cell.length_a   1.000
_cell.length_b   1.000
_cell.length_c   1.000
_cell.angle_alpha   90.00
_cell.angle_beta   90.00
_cell.angle_gamma   90.00
#
_symmetry.space_group_name_H-M   'P 1'
#
loop_
_entity.id
_entity.type
_entity.pdbx_description
1 polymer ?
#
loop_
_entity_poly.entity_id
_entity_poly.type
_entity_poly.pdbx_seq_one_letter_code
_entity_poly.pdbx_strand_id
1 'polypeptide(L)'
;MVTCPVCHMENPYNVAFCIYCGSPLASAPMVKAVPMPSFSYPGTGYIGMPMRAIRVGSCFYHPDLPAVYVCNRCGKNICRDCAKSYGGLILCPQCYSYAVPRPAPVYLTFSAYR
;
A
#
# COMPACT_ATOMS: atom_id res chain seq x y z
N MET A 1 -22.67 22.25 -5.65
CA MET A 1 -22.38 21.12 -6.52
C MET A 1 -21.48 21.54 -7.67
N VAL A 2 -20.38 20.83 -7.90
CA VAL A 2 -19.51 20.97 -9.07
C VAL A 2 -19.68 19.73 -9.96
N THR A 3 -19.81 19.93 -11.26
CA THR A 3 -19.91 18.83 -12.23
C THR A 3 -18.52 18.42 -12.69
N CYS A 4 -18.24 17.13 -12.66
CA CYS A 4 -16.96 16.59 -13.15
C CYS A 4 -16.84 16.79 -14.68
N PRO A 5 -15.74 17.36 -15.19
CA PRO A 5 -15.57 17.54 -16.64
C PRO A 5 -15.27 16.22 -17.39
N VAL A 6 -14.91 15.15 -16.67
CA VAL A 6 -14.52 13.85 -17.27
C VAL A 6 -15.69 12.88 -17.32
N CYS A 7 -16.41 12.70 -16.21
CA CYS A 7 -17.51 11.72 -16.12
C CYS A 7 -18.89 12.36 -15.98
N HIS A 8 -18.97 13.69 -15.95
CA HIS A 8 -20.22 14.46 -15.86
C HIS A 8 -21.08 14.22 -14.62
N MET A 9 -20.57 13.49 -13.62
CA MET A 9 -21.24 13.32 -12.34
C MET A 9 -21.11 14.56 -11.46
N GLU A 10 -22.13 14.81 -10.64
CA GLU A 10 -22.14 15.88 -9.66
C GLU A 10 -21.43 15.50 -8.36
N ASN A 11 -20.60 16.43 -7.89
CA ASN A 11 -19.82 16.31 -6.67
C ASN A 11 -20.04 17.53 -5.77
N PRO A 12 -19.80 17.40 -4.45
CA PRO A 12 -19.81 18.55 -3.55
C PRO A 12 -18.58 19.45 -3.80
N TYR A 13 -18.66 20.75 -3.49
CA TYR A 13 -17.58 21.71 -3.81
C TYR A 13 -16.28 21.47 -3.01
N ASN A 14 -16.38 20.77 -1.88
CA ASN A 14 -15.29 20.56 -0.92
C ASN A 14 -14.42 19.31 -1.21
N VAL A 15 -14.69 18.57 -2.29
CA VAL A 15 -13.87 17.42 -2.67
C VAL A 15 -12.78 17.82 -3.67
N ALA A 16 -11.56 17.33 -3.44
CA ALA A 16 -10.42 17.60 -4.32
C ALA A 16 -10.45 16.76 -5.62
N PHE A 17 -11.10 15.60 -5.56
CA PHE A 17 -11.19 14.63 -6.65
C PHE A 17 -12.63 14.17 -6.83
N CYS A 18 -12.99 13.76 -8.04
CA CYS A 18 -14.27 13.15 -8.33
C CYS A 18 -14.40 11.80 -7.63
N ILE A 19 -15.49 11.60 -6.88
CA ILE A 19 -15.72 10.35 -6.13
C ILE A 19 -16.02 9.15 -7.04
N TYR A 20 -16.40 9.39 -8.30
CA TYR A 20 -16.78 8.35 -9.26
C TYR A 20 -15.64 7.94 -10.19
N CYS A 21 -14.84 8.89 -10.67
CA CYS A 21 -13.77 8.61 -11.65
C CYS A 21 -12.35 8.97 -11.16
N GLY A 22 -12.22 9.67 -10.03
CA GLY A 22 -10.93 10.06 -9.47
C GLY A 22 -10.25 11.27 -10.12
N SER A 23 -10.84 11.89 -11.15
CA SER A 23 -10.24 13.08 -11.78
C SER A 23 -10.19 14.27 -10.82
N PRO A 24 -9.15 15.12 -10.86
CA PRO A 24 -9.08 16.32 -10.04
C PRO A 24 -10.21 17.30 -10.40
N LEU A 25 -10.77 17.97 -9.39
CA LEU A 25 -11.81 18.98 -9.57
C LEU A 25 -11.25 20.37 -9.30
N ALA A 26 -11.62 21.33 -10.15
CA ALA A 26 -11.15 22.71 -10.05
C ALA A 26 -11.68 23.46 -8.80
N SER A 27 -12.67 22.90 -8.09
CA SER A 27 -13.20 23.49 -6.86
C SER A 27 -12.36 23.19 -5.62
N ALA A 28 -11.29 22.39 -5.74
CA ALA A 28 -10.39 22.13 -4.63
C ALA A 28 -9.72 23.46 -4.19
N PRO A 29 -9.66 23.78 -2.89
CA PRO A 29 -8.88 24.91 -2.42
C PRO A 29 -7.43 24.70 -2.85
N MET A 30 -6.86 25.70 -3.54
CA MET A 30 -5.48 25.68 -4.00
C MET A 30 -4.55 25.75 -2.78
N VAL A 31 -4.29 24.62 -2.15
CA VAL A 31 -3.28 24.51 -1.10
C VAL A 31 -1.95 24.77 -1.78
N LYS A 32 -1.29 25.89 -1.43
CA LYS A 32 0.07 26.20 -1.87
C LYS A 32 0.90 24.94 -1.67
N ALA A 33 1.49 24.44 -2.76
CA ALA A 33 2.47 23.38 -2.69
C ALA A 33 3.60 23.86 -1.78
N VAL A 34 3.56 23.41 -0.53
CA VAL A 34 4.71 23.57 0.35
C VAL A 34 5.76 22.64 -0.23
N PRO A 35 7.01 23.10 -0.46
CA PRO A 35 8.08 22.19 -0.82
C PRO A 35 8.10 21.07 0.21
N MET A 36 7.87 19.85 -0.27
CA MET A 36 8.01 18.65 0.53
C MET A 36 9.38 18.73 1.21
N PRO A 37 9.47 18.76 2.55
CA PRO A 37 10.76 18.75 3.20
C PRO A 37 11.43 17.45 2.77
N SER A 38 12.60 17.57 2.17
CA SER A 38 13.49 16.47 1.90
C SER A 38 13.78 15.81 3.24
N PHE A 39 12.98 14.82 3.63
CA PHE A 39 13.27 14.01 4.79
C PHE A 39 14.44 13.12 4.38
N SER A 40 15.64 13.67 4.50
CA SER A 40 16.87 12.91 4.51
C SER A 40 16.77 11.95 5.69
N TYR A 41 16.27 10.75 5.43
CA TYR A 41 16.34 9.65 6.36
C TYR A 41 17.82 9.49 6.74
N PRO A 42 18.22 9.70 8.02
CA PRO A 42 19.55 9.36 8.46
C PRO A 42 19.65 7.84 8.52
N GLY A 43 19.91 7.22 7.37
CA GLY A 43 19.95 5.77 7.27
C GLY A 43 19.81 5.20 5.87
N THR A 44 20.59 5.68 4.90
CA THR A 44 21.22 4.80 3.89
C THR A 44 22.35 5.54 3.18
N GLY A 45 23.32 6.02 3.97
CA GLY A 45 24.69 6.12 3.46
C GLY A 45 25.28 4.72 3.40
N TYR A 46 25.02 3.96 2.34
CA TYR A 46 25.93 2.87 1.96
C TYR A 46 26.91 3.45 0.96
N ILE A 47 27.85 4.19 1.50
CA ILE A 47 29.15 4.42 0.88
C ILE A 47 29.76 3.07 0.51
N GLY A 48 29.86 2.78 -0.78
CA GLY A 48 30.93 1.98 -1.39
C GLY A 48 31.12 0.52 -0.96
N MET A 49 30.27 -0.09 -0.15
CA MET A 49 30.34 -1.53 0.05
C MET A 49 29.66 -2.23 -1.14
N PRO A 50 30.32 -3.19 -1.83
CA PRO A 50 29.59 -4.11 -2.67
C PRO A 50 28.78 -4.96 -1.71
N MET A 51 27.59 -4.48 -1.33
CA MET A 51 26.52 -5.33 -0.87
C MET A 51 26.47 -6.41 -1.94
N ARG A 52 27.03 -7.58 -1.62
CA ARG A 52 26.72 -8.79 -2.34
C ARG A 52 25.22 -8.85 -2.19
N ALA A 53 24.51 -8.33 -3.19
CA ALA A 53 23.11 -8.57 -3.38
C ALA A 53 23.06 -10.09 -3.42
N ILE A 54 22.78 -10.69 -2.26
CA ILE A 54 22.22 -12.02 -2.20
C ILE A 54 21.02 -11.83 -3.10
N ARG A 55 21.15 -12.32 -4.33
CA ARG A 55 20.13 -12.19 -5.35
C ARG A 55 19.01 -13.14 -4.92
N VAL A 56 18.31 -12.76 -3.87
CA VAL A 56 16.91 -13.07 -3.69
C VAL A 56 16.34 -12.61 -5.03
N GLY A 57 15.90 -13.55 -5.87
CA GLY A 57 15.71 -13.32 -7.31
C GLY A 57 14.66 -12.26 -7.66
N SER A 58 13.87 -12.47 -8.70
CA SER A 58 12.69 -11.63 -8.91
C SER A 58 11.59 -11.98 -7.93
N CYS A 59 10.68 -11.04 -7.68
CA CYS A 59 9.48 -11.31 -6.91
C CYS A 59 8.63 -12.35 -7.62
N PHE A 60 8.13 -13.33 -6.87
CA PHE A 60 7.27 -14.38 -7.43
C PHE A 60 6.01 -13.83 -8.11
N TYR A 61 5.48 -12.70 -7.64
CA TYR A 61 4.27 -12.07 -8.18
C TYR A 61 4.58 -11.03 -9.26
N HIS A 62 5.80 -10.51 -9.28
CA HIS A 62 6.22 -9.46 -10.20
C HIS A 62 7.65 -9.74 -10.67
N PRO A 63 7.83 -10.35 -11.85
CA PRO A 63 9.14 -10.75 -12.33
C PRO A 63 10.07 -9.54 -12.57
N ASP A 64 9.48 -8.36 -12.81
CA ASP A 64 10.21 -7.11 -13.05
C ASP A 64 10.74 -6.46 -11.76
N LEU A 65 10.19 -6.84 -10.59
CA LEU A 65 10.63 -6.28 -9.31
C LEU A 65 11.62 -7.21 -8.61
N PRO A 66 12.70 -6.66 -8.02
CA PRO A 66 13.62 -7.47 -7.23
C PRO A 66 12.94 -7.94 -5.95
N ALA A 67 13.10 -9.21 -5.63
CA ALA A 67 12.72 -9.72 -4.33
C ALA A 67 13.75 -9.26 -3.29
N VAL A 68 13.26 -8.73 -2.19
CA VAL A 68 14.09 -8.27 -1.07
C VAL A 68 13.92 -9.21 0.14
N TYR A 69 12.81 -9.95 0.17
CA TYR A 69 12.46 -10.83 1.28
C TYR A 69 12.17 -12.25 0.78
N VAL A 70 12.33 -13.20 1.70
CA VAL A 70 11.94 -14.60 1.51
C VAL A 70 10.80 -14.90 2.49
N CYS A 71 9.69 -15.46 2.00
CA CYS A 71 8.57 -15.83 2.84
C CYS A 71 9.00 -16.92 3.84
N ASN A 72 8.82 -16.66 5.14
CA ASN A 72 9.20 -17.59 6.21
C ASN A 72 8.38 -18.88 6.23
N ARG A 73 7.22 -18.91 5.56
CA ARG A 73 6.33 -20.08 5.54
C ARG A 73 6.47 -20.95 4.28
N CYS A 74 6.72 -20.37 3.12
CA CYS A 74 6.77 -21.11 1.84
C CYS A 74 8.06 -20.91 1.04
N GLY A 75 8.98 -20.06 1.48
CA GLY A 75 10.26 -19.82 0.82
C GLY A 75 10.21 -18.97 -0.45
N LYS A 76 9.03 -18.46 -0.87
CA LYS A 76 8.94 -17.59 -2.05
C LYS A 76 9.68 -16.27 -1.85
N ASN A 77 10.44 -15.89 -2.87
CA ASN A 77 11.06 -14.58 -3.01
C ASN A 77 9.96 -13.53 -3.29
N ILE A 78 9.89 -12.49 -2.47
CA ILE A 78 8.88 -11.42 -2.58
C ILE A 78 9.52 -10.03 -2.49
N CYS A 79 8.97 -9.08 -3.26
CA CYS A 79 9.38 -7.68 -3.22
C CYS A 79 8.91 -7.01 -1.91
N ARG A 80 9.34 -5.76 -1.70
CA ARG A 80 8.95 -4.96 -0.53
C ARG A 80 7.44 -4.76 -0.44
N ASP A 81 6.77 -4.57 -1.57
CA ASP A 81 5.33 -4.29 -1.61
C ASP A 81 4.47 -5.55 -1.38
N CYS A 82 4.99 -6.72 -1.74
CA CYS A 82 4.30 -8.00 -1.54
C CYS A 82 4.50 -8.57 -0.13
N ALA A 83 5.51 -8.12 0.60
CA ALA A 83 5.82 -8.62 1.93
C ALA A 83 4.81 -8.16 2.98
N LYS A 84 4.25 -9.11 3.74
CA LYS A 84 3.41 -8.83 4.90
C LYS A 84 4.12 -9.25 6.17
N SER A 85 4.24 -8.32 7.12
CA SER A 85 4.78 -8.59 8.45
C SER A 85 3.67 -9.11 9.37
N TYR A 86 3.93 -10.20 10.08
CA TYR A 86 3.05 -10.73 11.11
C TYR A 86 3.87 -11.36 12.23
N GLY A 87 3.76 -10.84 13.45
CA GLY A 87 4.48 -11.38 14.61
C GLY A 87 6.01 -11.43 14.43
N GLY A 88 6.60 -10.49 13.68
CA GLY A 88 8.03 -10.47 13.36
C GLY A 88 8.43 -11.38 12.19
N LEU A 89 7.52 -12.20 11.65
CA LEU A 89 7.76 -12.98 10.44
C LEU A 89 7.36 -12.19 9.20
N ILE A 90 8.09 -12.40 8.10
CA ILE A 90 7.72 -11.93 6.76
C ILE A 90 7.03 -13.05 5.99
N LEU A 91 5.81 -12.79 5.53
CA LEU A 91 4.96 -13.73 4.82
C LEU A 91 4.54 -13.16 3.45
N CYS A 92 4.36 -14.04 2.47
CA CYS A 92 3.72 -13.70 1.20
C CYS A 92 2.19 -13.53 1.39
N PRO A 93 1.49 -12.84 0.48
CA PRO A 93 0.05 -12.56 0.62
C PRO A 93 -0.80 -13.83 0.78
N GLN A 94 -0.44 -14.91 0.08
CA GLN A 94 -1.12 -16.20 0.21
C GLN A 94 -0.90 -16.79 1.61
N CYS A 95 0.34 -16.89 2.07
CA CYS A 95 0.63 -17.44 3.41
C CYS A 95 0.03 -16.60 4.52
N TYR A 96 0.02 -15.28 4.36
CA TYR A 96 -0.62 -14.35 5.29
C TYR A 96 -2.11 -14.66 5.42
N SER A 97 -2.84 -14.85 4.31
CA SER A 97 -4.29 -15.15 4.37
C SER A 97 -4.66 -16.43 5.13
N TYR A 98 -3.72 -17.38 5.26
CA TYR A 98 -3.91 -18.59 6.07
C TYR A 98 -3.38 -18.43 7.50
N ALA A 99 -2.40 -17.55 7.73
CA ALA A 99 -1.72 -17.40 9.01
C ALA A 99 -2.45 -16.45 9.96
N VAL A 100 -3.07 -15.39 9.43
CA VAL A 100 -3.90 -14.50 10.25
C VAL A 100 -5.34 -15.00 10.27
N PRO A 101 -5.91 -15.28 11.46
CA PRO A 101 -7.35 -15.40 11.61
C PRO A 101 -8.00 -14.13 11.08
N ARG A 102 -8.92 -14.28 10.12
CA ARG A 102 -9.78 -13.16 9.75
C ARG A 102 -10.58 -12.81 11.00
N PRO A 103 -10.55 -11.55 11.49
CA PRO A 103 -11.47 -11.16 12.54
C PRO A 103 -12.88 -11.46 12.03
N ALA A 104 -13.62 -12.25 12.80
CA ALA A 104 -15.01 -12.54 12.48
C ALA A 104 -15.74 -11.20 12.31
N PRO A 105 -16.61 -11.08 11.31
CA PRO A 105 -17.32 -9.84 11.11
C PRO A 105 -18.11 -9.44 12.37
N VAL A 106 -17.84 -8.24 12.85
CA VAL A 106 -18.43 -7.67 14.08
C VAL A 106 -19.96 -7.47 13.97
N TYR A 107 -20.55 -7.66 12.78
CA TYR A 107 -21.99 -7.50 12.57
C TYR A 107 -22.87 -8.63 13.09
N LEU A 108 -22.31 -9.76 13.56
CA LEU A 108 -23.13 -10.88 14.11
C LEU A 108 -23.40 -10.79 15.62
N THR A 109 -22.82 -9.84 16.35
CA THR A 109 -22.96 -9.76 17.81
C THR A 109 -24.05 -8.80 18.29
N PHE A 110 -24.77 -8.10 17.41
CA PHE A 110 -25.79 -7.12 17.80
C PHE A 110 -27.24 -7.63 17.75
N SER A 111 -27.48 -8.91 17.42
CA SER A 111 -28.84 -9.46 17.27
C SER A 111 -29.31 -10.34 18.43
N ALA A 112 -28.65 -10.28 19.59
CA ALA A 112 -29.00 -11.11 20.76
C ALA A 112 -29.54 -10.32 21.97
N TYR A 113 -29.78 -9.01 21.82
CA TYR A 113 -30.38 -8.14 22.86
C TYR A 113 -31.67 -7.48 22.37
N ARG A 114 -32.60 -8.27 21.84
CA ARG A 114 -33.96 -7.80 21.59
C ARG A 114 -34.99 -8.85 21.96
#